data_AF-A0A5Y8U693-F1
#
_entry.id   AF-A0A5Y8U693-F1
#
_cell.length_a   1.000
_cell.length_b   1.000
_cell.length_c   1.000
_cell.angle_alpha   90.00
_cell.angle_beta   90.00
_cell.angle_gamma   90.00
#
_symmetry.space_group_name_H-M   'P 1'
#
loop_
_entity.id
_entity.type
_entity.pdbx_description
1 polymer ?
#
loop_
_entity_poly.entity_id
_entity_poly.type
_entity_poly.pdbx_seq_one_letter_code
_entity_poly.pdbx_strand_id
1 'polypeptide(L)'
;MKKEQLEVLKEALNGLIYQIDNHQQARKPIADVERIISELQVLNHWNKQENVYNALHLIQGAIADPQGLGRLNLLLDNARIPKQYYDIFYKMLYVDKY
;
A
#
# COMPACT_ATOMS: atom_id res chain seq x y z
N MET A 1 12.71 4.07 61.82
CA MET A 1 11.84 3.49 60.76
C MET A 1 11.63 2.01 61.10
N LYS A 2 10.40 1.54 61.22
CA LYS A 2 10.12 0.16 61.69
C LYS A 2 10.31 -0.82 60.52
N LYS A 3 10.81 -2.03 60.79
CA LYS A 3 11.09 -3.09 59.79
C LYS A 3 9.91 -3.35 58.83
N GLU A 4 8.69 -3.27 59.34
CA GLU A 4 7.46 -3.42 58.56
C GLU A 4 7.29 -2.35 57.46
N GLN A 5 7.69 -1.10 57.73
CA GLN A 5 7.62 -0.04 56.72
C GLN A 5 8.61 -0.28 55.57
N LEU A 6 9.73 -0.93 55.86
CA LEU A 6 10.75 -1.26 54.86
C LEU A 6 10.26 -2.37 53.91
N GLU A 7 9.58 -3.39 54.44
CA GLU A 7 9.02 -4.47 53.62
C GLU A 7 7.86 -3.98 52.74
N VAL A 8 6.99 -3.12 53.27
CA VAL A 8 5.92 -2.50 52.47
C VAL A 8 6.48 -1.67 51.31
N LEU A 9 7.54 -0.89 51.56
CA LEU A 9 8.20 -0.11 50.50
C LEU A 9 8.87 -1.01 49.47
N LYS A 10 9.45 -2.13 49.89
CA LYS A 10 10.08 -3.11 49.01
C LYS A 10 9.06 -3.81 48.12
N GLU A 11 7.91 -4.19 48.66
CA GLU A 11 6.80 -4.75 47.87
C GLU A 11 6.24 -3.72 46.87
N ALA A 12 6.04 -2.47 47.30
CA ALA A 12 5.59 -1.40 46.41
C ALA A 12 6.59 -1.14 45.28
N LEU A 13 7.90 -1.14 45.59
CA LEU A 13 8.96 -0.97 44.60
C LEU A 13 8.99 -2.14 43.59
N ASN A 14 8.86 -3.38 44.08
CA ASN A 14 8.78 -4.57 43.21
C ASN A 14 7.55 -4.53 42.30
N GLY A 15 6.41 -4.04 42.81
CA GLY A 15 5.21 -3.81 42.01
C GLY A 15 5.43 -2.78 40.89
N LEU A 16 6.13 -1.69 41.20
CA LEU A 16 6.48 -0.66 40.21
C LEU A 16 7.47 -1.16 39.16
N ILE A 17 8.48 -1.94 39.57
CA ILE A 17 9.44 -2.58 38.65
C ILE A 17 8.69 -3.52 37.70
N TYR A 18 7.79 -4.36 38.22
CA TYR A 18 6.97 -5.27 37.42
C TYR A 18 6.07 -4.53 36.41
N GLN A 19 5.51 -3.39 36.81
CA GLN A 19 4.71 -2.54 35.90
C GLN A 19 5.58 -1.92 34.80
N ILE A 20 6.77 -1.42 35.14
CA ILE A 20 7.72 -0.84 34.18
C ILE A 20 8.20 -1.90 33.18
N ASP A 21 8.54 -3.10 33.65
CA ASP A 21 8.97 -4.22 32.81
C ASP A 21 7.86 -4.67 31.86
N ASN A 22 6.60 -4.72 32.33
CA ASN A 22 5.44 -5.00 31.48
C ASN A 22 5.13 -3.88 30.47
N HIS A 23 5.31 -2.60 30.83
CA HIS A 23 5.14 -1.48 29.91
C HIS A 23 6.25 -1.42 28.84
N GLN A 24 7.45 -1.95 29.09
CA GLN A 24 8.50 -2.06 28.08
C GLN A 24 8.22 -3.16 27.04
N GLN A 25 7.49 -4.22 27.39
CA GLN A 25 7.11 -5.28 26.46
C GLN A 25 6.08 -4.83 25.42
N ALA A 26 5.22 -3.85 25.75
CA ALA A 26 4.22 -3.30 24.83
C ALA A 26 4.79 -2.30 23.80
N ARG A 27 5.98 -1.71 24.03
CA ARG A 27 6.59 -0.74 23.11
C ARG A 27 7.16 -1.38 21.85
N LYS A 28 7.68 -2.61 21.94
CA LYS A 28 8.22 -3.34 20.77
C LYS A 28 7.12 -3.65 19.74
N PRO A 29 5.97 -4.25 20.11
CA PRO A 29 4.86 -4.48 19.20
C PRO A 29 4.33 -3.19 18.55
N ILE A 30 4.24 -2.09 19.30
CA ILE A 30 3.76 -0.80 18.77
C ILE A 30 4.76 -0.22 17.75
N ALA A 31 6.05 -0.21 18.08
CA ALA A 31 7.09 0.25 17.15
C ALA A 31 7.16 -0.63 15.88
N ASP A 32 6.94 -1.94 16.02
CA ASP A 32 6.86 -2.86 14.89
C ASP A 32 5.65 -2.59 14.00
N VAL A 33 4.49 -2.27 14.59
CA VAL A 33 3.29 -1.86 13.85
C VAL A 33 3.49 -0.55 13.12
N GLU A 34 4.07 0.47 13.76
CA GLU A 34 4.38 1.77 13.13
C GLU A 34 5.37 1.63 11.97
N ARG A 35 6.39 0.77 12.12
CA ARG A 35 7.32 0.42 11.05
C ARG A 35 6.60 -0.25 9.88
N ILE A 36 5.75 -1.25 10.16
CA ILE A 36 4.97 -1.96 9.13
C ILE A 36 4.03 -1.01 8.40
N ILE A 37 3.33 -0.11 9.12
CA ILE A 37 2.47 0.91 8.51
C ILE A 37 3.28 1.82 7.58
N SER A 38 4.46 2.25 8.01
CA SER A 38 5.33 3.12 7.20
C SER A 38 5.82 2.40 5.94
N GLU A 39 6.24 1.13 6.05
CA GLU A 39 6.64 0.30 4.90
C GLU A 39 5.48 0.09 3.91
N LEU A 40 4.27 -0.17 4.41
CA LEU A 40 3.07 -0.29 3.58
C LEU A 40 2.70 1.02 2.86
N GLN A 41 2.83 2.16 3.54
CA GLN A 41 2.59 3.48 2.93
C GLN A 41 3.59 3.77 1.80
N VAL A 42 4.87 3.44 2.00
CA VAL A 42 5.90 3.57 0.97
C VAL A 42 5.56 2.66 -0.22
N LEU A 43 5.28 1.37 0.01
CA LEU A 43 4.91 0.43 -1.06
C LEU A 43 3.66 0.88 -1.84
N ASN A 44 2.65 1.41 -1.15
CA ASN A 44 1.46 1.95 -1.78
C ASN A 44 1.78 3.19 -2.63
N HIS A 45 2.65 4.07 -2.16
CA HIS A 45 3.12 5.21 -2.93
C HIS A 45 3.87 4.79 -4.20
N TRP A 46 4.78 3.81 -4.09
CA TRP A 46 5.48 3.22 -5.23
C TRP A 46 4.53 2.59 -6.25
N ASN A 47 3.56 1.79 -5.78
CA ASN A 47 2.55 1.18 -6.64
C ASN A 47 1.67 2.24 -7.34
N LYS A 48 1.32 3.33 -6.63
CA LYS A 48 0.60 4.46 -7.23
C LYS A 48 1.43 5.15 -8.33
N GLN A 49 2.73 5.35 -8.10
CA GLN A 49 3.64 5.92 -9.11
C GLN A 49 3.78 4.99 -10.33
N GLU A 50 3.95 3.69 -10.12
CA GLU A 50 4.05 2.71 -11.20
C GLU A 50 2.78 2.67 -12.07
N ASN A 51 1.61 2.70 -11.44
CA ASN A 51 0.33 2.80 -12.15
C ASN A 51 0.21 4.11 -12.95
N VAL A 52 0.72 5.23 -12.44
CA VAL A 52 0.75 6.51 -13.17
C VAL A 52 1.69 6.44 -14.37
N TYR A 53 2.89 5.86 -14.22
CA TYR A 53 3.81 5.64 -15.34
C TYR A 53 3.23 4.71 -16.42
N ASN A 54 2.55 3.65 -15.98
CA ASN A 54 1.83 2.74 -16.88
C ASN A 54 0.62 3.41 -17.54
N ALA A 55 -0.06 4.34 -16.90
CA ALA A 55 -1.12 5.10 -17.55
C ALA A 55 -0.57 6.18 -18.50
N LEU A 56 0.61 6.75 -18.21
CA LEU A 56 1.17 7.87 -18.96
C LEU A 56 1.48 7.50 -20.42
N HIS A 57 2.04 6.32 -20.68
CA HIS A 57 2.31 5.88 -22.06
C HIS A 57 1.01 5.67 -22.86
N LEU A 58 -0.07 5.22 -22.20
CA LEU A 58 -1.38 5.07 -22.82
C LEU A 58 -2.02 6.43 -23.13
N ILE A 59 -1.89 7.40 -22.21
CA ILE A 59 -2.36 8.77 -22.42
C ILE A 59 -1.60 9.43 -23.57
N GLN A 60 -0.26 9.29 -23.61
CA GLN A 60 0.56 9.79 -24.70
C GLN A 60 0.16 9.17 -26.05
N GLY A 61 -0.05 7.84 -26.07
CA GLY A 61 -0.55 7.15 -27.25
C GLY A 61 -1.92 7.66 -27.72
N ALA A 62 -2.85 7.89 -26.80
CA ALA A 62 -4.18 8.42 -27.12
C ALA A 62 -4.16 9.88 -27.61
N ILE A 63 -3.21 10.69 -27.16
CA ILE A 63 -3.01 12.06 -27.68
C ILE A 63 -2.41 12.02 -29.09
N ALA A 64 -1.43 11.14 -29.33
CA ALA A 64 -0.78 11.01 -30.63
C ALA A 64 -1.70 10.40 -31.70
N ASP A 65 -2.64 9.53 -31.29
CA ASP A 65 -3.63 8.90 -32.16
C ASP A 65 -5.04 8.91 -31.53
N PRO A 66 -5.76 10.05 -31.61
CA PRO A 66 -7.06 10.23 -30.96
C PRO A 66 -8.22 9.44 -31.58
N GLN A 67 -8.04 8.86 -32.76
CA GLN A 67 -9.08 8.11 -33.48
C GLN A 67 -8.70 6.66 -33.77
N GLY A 68 -7.46 6.25 -33.51
CA GLY A 68 -7.00 4.89 -33.73
C GLY A 68 -6.67 4.14 -32.44
N LEU A 69 -5.60 3.35 -32.51
CA LEU A 69 -5.26 2.35 -31.50
C LEU A 69 -4.81 2.98 -30.18
N GLY A 70 -4.22 4.17 -30.23
CA GLY A 70 -3.82 4.90 -29.02
C GLY A 70 -5.00 5.15 -28.09
N ARG A 71 -6.09 5.71 -28.62
CA ARG A 71 -7.32 5.93 -27.85
C ARG A 71 -7.98 4.62 -27.43
N LEU A 72 -8.04 3.61 -28.30
CA LEU A 72 -8.64 2.33 -27.95
C LEU A 72 -7.91 1.69 -26.76
N ASN A 73 -6.58 1.67 -26.77
CA ASN A 73 -5.78 1.07 -25.70
C ASN A 73 -6.01 1.74 -24.35
N LEU A 74 -6.13 3.07 -24.34
CA LEU A 74 -6.46 3.82 -23.14
C LEU A 74 -7.87 3.49 -22.62
N LEU A 75 -8.85 3.33 -23.51
CA LEU A 75 -10.22 2.98 -23.13
C LEU A 75 -10.31 1.56 -22.55
N LEU A 76 -9.62 0.59 -23.16
CA LEU A 76 -9.59 -0.79 -22.69
C LEU A 76 -8.90 -0.90 -21.32
N ASP A 77 -7.82 -0.14 -21.12
CA ASP A 77 -7.10 -0.11 -19.84
C ASP A 77 -7.93 0.54 -18.73
N ASN A 78 -8.60 1.66 -19.04
CA ASN A 78 -9.54 2.31 -18.13
C ASN A 78 -10.73 1.41 -17.75
N ALA A 79 -11.21 0.59 -18.69
CA ALA A 79 -12.26 -0.40 -18.44
C ALA A 79 -11.76 -1.65 -17.67
N ARG A 80 -10.46 -1.69 -17.31
CA ARG A 80 -9.79 -2.81 -16.64
C ARG A 80 -9.92 -4.12 -17.41
N ILE A 81 -9.92 -4.06 -18.74
CA ILE A 81 -9.94 -5.25 -19.58
C ILE A 81 -8.53 -5.88 -19.54
N PRO A 82 -8.40 -7.18 -19.27
CA PRO A 82 -7.10 -7.85 -19.35
C PRO A 82 -6.53 -7.79 -20.77
N LYS A 83 -5.24 -7.46 -20.91
CA LYS A 83 -4.55 -7.29 -22.20
C LYS A 83 -4.69 -8.49 -23.14
N GLN A 84 -4.79 -9.72 -22.60
CA GLN A 84 -5.03 -10.95 -23.37
C GLN A 84 -6.33 -10.95 -24.17
N TYR A 85 -7.28 -10.07 -23.86
CA TYR A 85 -8.55 -9.93 -24.58
C TYR A 85 -8.58 -8.74 -25.56
N TYR A 86 -7.50 -7.95 -25.66
CA TYR A 86 -7.48 -6.77 -26.54
C TYR A 86 -7.66 -7.13 -28.02
N ASP A 87 -7.20 -8.32 -28.43
CA ASP A 87 -7.34 -8.84 -29.79
C ASP A 87 -8.80 -8.92 -30.27
N ILE A 88 -9.76 -9.10 -29.35
CA ILE A 88 -11.19 -9.11 -29.69
C ILE A 88 -11.58 -7.74 -30.25
N PHE A 89 -11.15 -6.66 -29.58
CA PHE A 89 -11.47 -5.29 -29.94
C PHE A 89 -10.68 -4.81 -31.16
N TYR A 90 -9.43 -5.23 -31.29
CA TYR A 90 -8.65 -4.97 -32.50
C TYR A 90 -9.31 -5.59 -33.73
N LYS A 91 -9.77 -6.85 -33.65
CA LYS A 91 -10.47 -7.50 -34.75
C LYS A 91 -11.74 -6.75 -35.14
N MET A 92 -12.50 -6.22 -34.17
CA MET A 92 -13.70 -5.42 -34.46
C MET A 92 -13.39 -4.14 -35.27
N LEU A 93 -12.25 -3.48 -35.04
CA LEU A 93 -11.83 -2.31 -35.83
C LEU A 93 -11.53 -2.62 -37.31
N TYR A 94 -11.15 -3.86 -37.63
CA TYR A 94 -10.79 -4.27 -39.00
C TYR A 94 -11.93 -4.94 -39.76
N VAL A 95 -13.04 -5.28 -39.09
CA VAL A 95 -14.19 -5.96 -39.73
C VAL A 95 -15.01 -5.00 -40.59
N ASP A 96 -15.01 -3.69 -40.30
CA ASP A 96 -15.77 -2.68 -41.06
C ASP A 96 -15.08 -2.19 -42.36
N LYS A 97 -14.02 -2.86 -42.83
CA LYS A 97 -13.29 -2.47 -44.06
C LYS A 97 -13.50 -3.37 -45.29
N TYR A 98 -14.46 -4.29 -45.27
CA TYR A 98 -14.80 -5.13 -46.43
C TYR A 98 -16.31 -5.22 -46.66
#